data_AF-A0A0F9YM89-F1
#
_entry.id   AF-A0A0F9YM89-F1
#
_cell.length_a   1.000
_cell.length_b   1.000
_cell.length_c   1.000
_cell.angle_alpha   90.00
_cell.angle_beta   90.00
_cell.angle_gamma   90.00
#
_symmetry.space_group_name_H-M   'P 1'
#
loop_
_entity.id
_entity.type
_entity.pdbx_description
1 polymer ?
#
loop_
_entity_poly.entity_id
_entity_poly.type
_entity_poly.pdbx_seq_one_letter_code
_entity_poly.pdbx_strand_id
1 'polypeptide(L)'
;MVSVINDKEEYDAIMAILLKLPLKRNLSRYQVFRLRKKAEHFLVLNDMLYLNDREGLHKKVFYKTQIDIMALEIKRLHNTNHYGHNRMYELCKDYFFTTPRTIVRDIIEICNACKTSRPLK
;
A
#
# COMPACT_ATOMS: atom_id res chain seq x y z
N MET A 1 2.38 -11.74 -11.90
CA MET A 1 1.78 -10.51 -11.36
C MET A 1 1.14 -10.84 -10.02
N VAL A 2 1.57 -10.21 -8.93
CA VAL A 2 1.05 -10.50 -7.57
C VAL A 2 -0.35 -9.88 -7.45
N SER A 3 -1.32 -10.62 -6.90
CA SER A 3 -2.69 -10.11 -6.75
C SER A 3 -2.79 -9.16 -5.56
N VAL A 4 -3.64 -8.13 -5.71
CA VAL A 4 -4.00 -7.20 -4.63
C VAL A 4 -4.51 -7.99 -3.42
N ILE A 5 -4.23 -7.47 -2.22
CA ILE A 5 -4.80 -8.01 -0.98
C ILE A 5 -6.16 -7.38 -0.77
N ASN A 6 -7.21 -8.20 -0.81
CA ASN A 6 -8.58 -7.69 -0.91
C ASN A 6 -9.13 -7.22 0.43
N ASP A 7 -8.79 -7.91 1.50
CA ASP A 7 -9.37 -7.68 2.82
C ASP A 7 -8.33 -7.90 3.91
N LYS A 8 -8.74 -7.52 5.13
CA LYS A 8 -7.91 -7.65 6.32
C LYS A 8 -7.59 -9.11 6.64
N GLU A 9 -8.48 -10.05 6.35
CA GLU A 9 -8.30 -11.45 6.73
C GLU A 9 -7.20 -12.10 5.89
N GLU A 10 -7.17 -11.80 4.59
CA GLU A 10 -6.09 -12.19 3.70
C GLU A 10 -4.76 -11.56 4.11
N TYR A 11 -4.76 -10.26 4.46
CA TYR A 11 -3.58 -9.57 4.97
C TYR A 11 -3.03 -10.23 6.24
N ASP A 12 -3.89 -10.41 7.25
CA ASP A 12 -3.55 -11.00 8.54
C ASP A 12 -3.07 -12.46 8.38
N ALA A 13 -3.65 -13.22 7.44
CA ALA A 13 -3.22 -14.59 7.17
C ALA A 13 -1.84 -14.64 6.52
N ILE A 14 -1.52 -13.73 5.59
CA ILE A 14 -0.18 -13.60 5.01
C ILE A 14 0.84 -13.21 6.10
N MET A 15 0.51 -12.22 6.92
CA MET A 15 1.33 -11.81 8.07
C MET A 15 1.58 -12.99 9.01
N ALA A 16 0.55 -13.74 9.38
CA ALA A 16 0.68 -14.91 10.24
C ALA A 16 1.59 -15.99 9.64
N ILE A 17 1.51 -16.25 8.32
CA ILE A 17 2.42 -17.18 7.65
C ILE A 17 3.87 -16.71 7.75
N LEU A 18 4.12 -15.43 7.42
CA LEU A 18 5.48 -14.86 7.41
C LEU A 18 6.09 -14.80 8.82
N LEU A 19 5.27 -14.52 9.83
CA LEU A 19 5.66 -14.46 11.24
C LEU A 19 5.62 -15.82 11.94
N LYS A 20 5.30 -16.92 11.23
CA LYS A 20 5.15 -18.27 11.78
C LYS A 20 4.14 -18.36 12.94
N LEU A 21 3.08 -17.56 12.87
CA LEU A 21 1.99 -17.54 13.83
C LEU A 21 0.87 -18.54 13.45
N PRO A 22 0.02 -18.95 14.40
CA PRO A 22 -1.13 -19.79 14.12
C PRO A 22 -2.10 -19.10 13.16
N LEU A 23 -2.56 -19.84 12.14
CA LEU A 23 -3.63 -19.38 11.24
C LEU A 23 -5.00 -19.49 11.91
N LYS A 24 -5.95 -18.64 11.50
CA LYS A 24 -7.35 -18.73 11.96
C LYS A 24 -7.90 -20.14 11.73
N ARG A 25 -8.60 -20.65 12.76
CA ARG A 25 -9.35 -21.91 12.70
C ARG A 25 -10.43 -21.74 11.62
N ASN A 26 -10.54 -22.68 10.67
CA ASN A 26 -11.50 -22.77 9.55
C ASN A 26 -10.95 -22.60 8.11
N LEU A 27 -9.64 -22.40 7.89
CA LEU A 27 -9.09 -22.45 6.53
C LEU A 27 -8.93 -23.89 6.02
N SER A 28 -9.44 -24.17 4.83
CA SER A 28 -9.20 -25.45 4.14
C SER A 28 -7.74 -25.61 3.74
N ARG A 29 -7.29 -26.87 3.53
CA ARG A 29 -5.93 -27.18 3.08
C ARG A 29 -5.55 -26.42 1.80
N TYR A 30 -6.49 -26.30 0.87
CA TYR A 30 -6.28 -25.59 -0.39
C TYR A 30 -6.14 -24.07 -0.19
N GLN A 31 -6.95 -23.46 0.70
CA GLN A 31 -6.81 -22.04 1.04
C GLN A 31 -5.44 -21.74 1.67
N VAL A 32 -5.01 -22.58 2.61
CA VAL A 32 -3.67 -22.45 3.24
C VAL A 32 -2.57 -22.58 2.20
N PHE A 33 -2.67 -23.54 1.27
CA PHE A 33 -1.70 -23.69 0.17
C PHE A 33 -1.62 -22.42 -0.69
N ARG A 34 -2.76 -21.86 -1.11
CA ARG A 34 -2.79 -20.61 -1.89
C ARG A 34 -2.19 -19.43 -1.12
N LEU A 35 -2.51 -19.29 0.17
CA LEU A 35 -1.97 -18.23 1.02
C LEU A 35 -0.46 -18.35 1.18
N ARG A 36 0.08 -19.57 1.37
CA ARG A 36 1.53 -19.80 1.44
C ARG A 36 2.22 -19.41 0.14
N LYS A 37 1.67 -19.83 -1.00
CA LYS A 37 2.20 -19.46 -2.32
C LYS A 37 2.18 -17.95 -2.54
N LYS A 38 1.10 -17.28 -2.10
CA LYS A 38 1.01 -15.82 -2.17
C LYS A 38 2.02 -15.13 -1.24
N ALA A 39 2.21 -15.65 -0.02
CA ALA A 39 3.14 -15.12 0.98
C ALA A 39 4.61 -15.12 0.50
N GLU A 40 5.01 -16.03 -0.39
CA GLU A 40 6.35 -16.07 -0.99
C GLU A 40 6.75 -14.76 -1.70
N HIS A 41 5.77 -13.92 -2.08
CA HIS A 41 5.98 -12.62 -2.72
C HIS A 41 6.10 -11.44 -1.75
N PHE A 42 6.00 -11.68 -0.45
CA PHE A 42 5.97 -10.64 0.56
C PHE A 42 7.02 -10.87 1.63
N LEU A 43 7.28 -9.81 2.39
CA LEU A 43 8.12 -9.81 3.58
C LEU A 43 7.54 -8.85 4.62
N VAL A 44 7.95 -9.02 5.86
CA VAL A 44 7.51 -8.16 6.98
C VAL A 44 8.68 -7.29 7.41
N LEU A 45 8.46 -5.97 7.48
CA LEU A 45 9.41 -4.99 8.03
C LEU A 45 8.63 -4.05 8.95
N ASN A 46 9.15 -3.81 10.15
CA ASN A 46 8.54 -2.89 11.12
C ASN A 46 7.03 -3.16 11.30
N ASP A 47 6.67 -4.44 11.48
CA ASP A 47 5.28 -4.92 11.64
C ASP A 47 4.32 -4.63 10.46
N MET A 48 4.87 -4.25 9.31
CA MET A 48 4.11 -3.94 8.10
C MET A 48 4.48 -4.89 6.97
N LEU A 49 3.51 -5.18 6.11
CA LEU A 49 3.69 -6.05 4.95
C LEU A 49 4.26 -5.25 3.78
N TYR A 50 5.28 -5.80 3.13
CA TYR A 50 5.88 -5.25 1.93
C TYR A 50 5.90 -6.30 0.82
N LEU A 51 5.75 -5.84 -0.42
CA LEU A 51 6.05 -6.62 -1.60
C LEU A 51 7.55 -6.83 -1.67
N ASN A 52 7.96 -8.09 -1.74
CA ASN A 52 9.35 -8.47 -1.93
C ASN A 52 9.73 -8.23 -3.39
N ASP A 53 10.18 -7.02 -3.69
CA ASP A 53 10.84 -6.70 -4.95
C ASP A 53 12.30 -7.16 -4.91
N ARG A 54 12.73 -7.92 -5.91
CA ARG A 54 14.09 -8.47 -6.00
C ARG A 54 15.15 -7.39 -6.19
N GLU A 55 14.73 -6.19 -6.61
CA GLU A 55 15.60 -5.03 -6.82
C GLU A 55 15.81 -4.20 -5.54
N GLY A 56 15.30 -4.66 -4.39
CA GLY A 56 15.53 -4.03 -3.07
C GLY A 56 14.60 -2.86 -2.74
N LEU A 57 13.81 -2.39 -3.70
CA LEU A 57 12.77 -1.38 -3.49
C LEU A 57 11.46 -2.03 -3.03
N HIS A 58 11.42 -2.40 -1.76
CA HIS A 58 10.25 -3.02 -1.16
C HIS A 58 9.08 -2.03 -1.08
N LYS A 59 7.94 -2.42 -1.67
CA LYS A 59 6.75 -1.56 -1.74
C LYS A 59 5.79 -1.92 -0.64
N LYS A 60 5.38 -0.94 0.15
CA LYS A 60 4.43 -1.12 1.25
C LYS A 60 3.08 -1.57 0.71
N VAL A 61 2.48 -2.53 1.39
CA VAL A 61 1.23 -3.16 0.98
C VAL A 61 0.12 -2.70 1.91
N PHE A 62 -0.96 -2.23 1.31
CA PHE A 62 -2.23 -1.97 1.98
C PHE A 62 -3.28 -2.92 1.42
N TYR A 63 -4.16 -3.44 2.26
CA TYR A 63 -5.36 -4.10 1.75
C TYR A 63 -6.41 -3.06 1.33
N LYS A 64 -7.35 -3.47 0.48
CA LYS A 64 -8.25 -2.57 -0.26
C LYS A 64 -8.99 -1.53 0.59
N THR A 65 -9.32 -1.83 1.85
CA THR A 65 -10.07 -0.92 2.73
C THR A 65 -9.19 -0.02 3.61
N GLN A 66 -7.85 -0.15 3.57
CA GLN A 66 -6.92 0.77 4.25
C GLN A 66 -6.63 2.06 3.45
N ILE A 67 -7.60 2.51 2.66
CA ILE A 67 -7.47 3.71 1.83
C ILE A 67 -7.13 4.94 2.67
N ASP A 68 -7.74 5.09 3.84
CA ASP A 68 -7.52 6.25 4.71
C ASP A 68 -6.09 6.32 5.25
N ILE A 69 -5.52 5.17 5.63
CA ILE A 69 -4.12 5.08 6.10
C ILE A 69 -3.17 5.42 4.97
N MET A 70 -3.41 4.87 3.77
CA MET A 70 -2.64 5.21 2.57
C MET A 70 -2.74 6.71 2.25
N ALA A 71 -3.93 7.30 2.33
CA ALA A 71 -4.14 8.71 2.08
C ALA A 71 -3.37 9.60 3.07
N LEU A 72 -3.31 9.21 4.34
CA LEU A 72 -2.49 9.90 5.35
C LEU A 72 -1.00 9.87 5.01
N GLU A 73 -0.47 8.74 4.54
CA GLU A 73 0.94 8.62 4.15
C GLU A 73 1.26 9.44 2.89
N ILE A 74 0.39 9.38 1.88
CA ILE A 74 0.52 10.20 0.66
C ILE A 74 0.45 11.68 1.02
N LYS A 75 -0.46 12.10 1.92
CA LYS A 75 -0.57 13.48 2.38
C LYS A 75 0.69 13.96 3.10
N ARG A 76 1.27 13.12 3.97
CA ARG A 76 2.55 13.43 4.64
C ARG A 76 3.65 13.67 3.62
N LEU A 77 3.78 12.78 2.64
CA LEU A 77 4.80 12.89 1.60
C LEU A 77 4.58 14.11 0.68
N HIS A 78 3.33 14.43 0.35
CA HIS A 78 2.97 15.63 -0.40
C HIS A 78 3.30 16.90 0.37
N ASN A 79 2.99 16.98 1.67
CA ASN A 79 3.25 18.17 2.48
C ASN A 79 4.74 18.53 2.61
N THR A 80 5.65 17.59 2.39
CA THR A 80 7.09 17.87 2.41
C THR A 80 7.57 18.59 1.15
N ASN A 81 7.03 18.23 -0.02
CA ASN A 81 7.57 18.68 -1.32
C ASN A 81 6.58 19.47 -2.19
N HIS A 82 5.30 19.44 -1.84
CA HIS A 82 4.19 20.01 -2.60
C HIS A 82 4.13 19.59 -4.07
N TYR A 83 4.54 18.36 -4.38
CA TYR A 83 4.52 17.84 -5.75
C TYR A 83 3.11 17.80 -6.35
N GLY A 84 3.03 18.19 -7.63
CA GLY A 84 1.81 18.06 -8.42
C GLY A 84 1.44 16.62 -8.73
N HIS A 85 0.21 16.42 -9.23
CA HIS A 85 -0.43 15.10 -9.34
C HIS A 85 0.42 14.03 -10.02
N ASN A 86 0.98 14.31 -11.20
CA ASN A 86 1.72 13.30 -11.95
C ASN A 86 3.02 12.90 -11.24
N ARG A 87 3.77 13.89 -10.72
CA ARG A 87 5.02 13.63 -10.00
C ARG A 87 4.75 12.87 -8.70
N MET A 88 3.68 13.25 -7.98
CA MET A 88 3.28 12.58 -6.76
C MET A 88 2.83 11.14 -7.01
N TYR A 89 2.07 10.90 -8.08
CA TYR A 89 1.60 9.56 -8.43
C TYR A 89 2.75 8.64 -8.80
N GLU A 90 3.74 9.11 -9.57
CA GLU A 90 4.92 8.30 -9.87
C GLU A 90 5.74 8.00 -8.60
N LEU A 91 5.93 8.99 -7.73
CA LEU A 91 6.59 8.77 -6.44
C LEU A 91 5.86 7.71 -5.59
N CYS A 92 4.52 7.74 -5.56
CA CYS A 92 3.73 6.74 -4.83
C CYS A 92 3.94 5.31 -5.36
N LYS A 93 4.24 5.12 -6.65
CA LYS A 93 4.48 3.79 -7.24
C LYS A 93 5.82 3.20 -6.80
N ASP A 94 6.74 4.03 -6.32
CA ASP A 94 8.01 3.58 -5.77
C ASP A 94 7.83 3.09 -4.32
N TYR A 95 6.93 3.71 -3.54
CA TYR A 95 6.71 3.38 -2.13
C TYR A 95 5.59 2.37 -1.87
N PHE A 96 4.55 2.34 -2.72
CA PHE A 96 3.32 1.59 -2.46
C PHE A 96 3.03 0.59 -3.57
N PHE A 97 2.61 -0.62 -3.17
CA PHE A 97 2.32 -1.69 -4.13
C PHE A 97 1.12 -1.36 -5.03
N THR A 98 0.08 -0.75 -4.44
CA THR A 98 -1.11 -0.31 -5.15
C THR A 98 -1.48 1.09 -4.68
N THR A 99 -1.60 2.04 -5.60
CA THR A 99 -2.06 3.40 -5.28
C THR A 99 -3.20 3.81 -6.22
N PRO A 100 -4.43 3.99 -5.72
CA PRO A 100 -5.51 4.62 -6.46
C PRO A 100 -5.15 6.05 -6.84
N ARG A 101 -5.21 6.36 -8.15
CA ARG A 101 -4.89 7.68 -8.68
C ARG A 101 -5.81 8.78 -8.14
N THR A 102 -7.04 8.42 -7.80
CA THR A 102 -8.04 9.31 -7.18
C THR A 102 -7.56 9.85 -5.83
N ILE A 103 -6.99 9.01 -4.96
CA ILE A 103 -6.50 9.44 -3.64
C ILE A 103 -5.43 10.53 -3.78
N VAL A 104 -4.48 10.34 -4.71
CA VAL A 104 -3.41 11.31 -4.96
C VAL A 104 -4.00 12.64 -5.45
N ARG A 105 -4.96 12.59 -6.38
CA ARG A 105 -5.66 13.77 -6.87
C ARG A 105 -6.38 14.51 -5.74
N ASP A 106 -7.17 13.80 -4.96
CA ASP A 106 -8.01 14.39 -3.91
C ASP A 106 -7.13 15.10 -2.86
N ILE A 107 -6.00 14.50 -2.47
CA ILE A 107 -5.02 15.11 -1.53
C ILE A 107 -4.45 16.43 -2.07
N ILE A 108 -4.12 16.47 -3.36
CA ILE A 108 -3.52 17.65 -3.98
C ILE A 108 -4.57 18.74 -4.19
N GLU A 109 -5.80 18.36 -4.55
CA GLU A 109 -6.91 19.28 -4.73
C GLU A 109 -7.33 19.97 -3.43
N ILE A 110 -7.19 19.32 -2.27
CA ILE A 110 -7.49 19.94 -0.98
C ILE A 110 -6.31 20.72 -0.37
N CYS A 111 -5.13 20.69 -0.98
CA CYS A 111 -3.94 21.34 -0.43
C CYS A 111 -3.99 22.87 -0.62
N ASN A 112 -4.16 23.60 0.49
CA ASN A 112 -4.27 25.07 0.47
C ASN A 112 -3.00 25.75 -0.08
N ALA A 113 -1.81 25.29 0.31
CA ALA A 113 -0.54 25.86 -0.18
C ALA A 113 -0.41 25.73 -1.71
N CYS A 114 -0.84 24.60 -2.26
CA CYS A 114 -0.86 24.37 -3.70
C CYS A 114 -1.98 25.16 -4.41
N LYS A 115 -3.08 25.49 -3.73
CA LYS A 115 -4.13 26.36 -4.30
C LYS A 115 -3.65 27.80 -4.43
N THR A 116 -2.99 28.32 -3.40
CA THR A 116 -2.51 29.71 -3.37
C THR A 116 -1.35 29.97 -4.33
N SER A 117 -0.58 28.94 -4.69
CA SER A 117 0.55 29.05 -5.63
C SER A 117 0.17 28.85 -7.10
N ARG A 118 -1.09 28.48 -7.40
CA ARG A 118 -1.55 28.44 -8.79
C ARG A 118 -1.71 29.88 -9.29
N PRO A 119 -1.12 30.25 -10.44
CA PRO A 119 -1.40 31.54 -11.04
C PRO A 119 -2.91 31.66 -11.26
N LEU A 120 -3.47 32.81 -10.87
CA LEU A 120 -4.86 33.15 -11.17
C LEU A 120 -5.07 32.99 -12.67
N LYS A 121 -6.05 32.18 -13.05
CA LYS A 121 -6.47 32.00 -14.44
C LYS A 121 -7.08 33.29 -14.98
#